data_AF-A0A7M1XQU6-F1
#
_entry.id   AF-A0A7M1XQU6-F1
#
_cell.length_a   1.000
_cell.length_b   1.000
_cell.length_c   1.000
_cell.angle_alpha   90.00
_cell.angle_beta   90.00
_cell.angle_gamma   90.00
#
_symmetry.space_group_name_H-M   'P 1'
#
loop_
_entity.id
_entity.type
_entity.pdbx_description
1 polymer ?
#
loop_
_entity_poly.entity_id
_entity_poly.type
_entity_poly.pdbx_seq_one_letter_code
_entity_poly.pdbx_strand_id
1 'polypeptide(L)'
;MYWVGYLYRYFCYTYDVSSKQAYKYLPLKYVASTFISYHSLDVSQAIERLLEAKKISFKEEDILRRGVDILRVIRNVDDPYQKFPVFGNERFLLRKIEESDAKDLLQIYSDEKSVPFFNSDNCNGDNFHYSTIKRMKEVIDFWEYCYHNRHFVRWAILDKSNNSIIGTIEQFHRDSNDYFNNCSLLRLDLRSDYEKKEYIYSILKLIIPSSFALFHCDKIVTKSFEDDIERENALYELGIKNPNKELIGNGGEKYLGYVELVK
;
A
#
# COMPACT_ATOMS: atom_id res chain seq x y z
N MET A 1 -18.97 -0.66 34.72
CA MET A 1 -17.52 -0.43 34.44
C MET A 1 -17.20 -0.10 32.96
N TYR A 2 -18.16 -0.18 32.03
CA TYR A 2 -17.91 0.01 30.59
C TYR A 2 -17.45 1.41 30.17
N TRP A 3 -17.89 2.47 30.88
CA TRP A 3 -17.54 3.86 30.57
C TRP A 3 -16.04 4.14 30.70
N VAL A 4 -15.39 3.67 31.77
CA VAL A 4 -13.95 3.91 32.00
C VAL A 4 -13.09 3.25 30.91
N GLY A 5 -13.42 2.02 30.54
CA GLY A 5 -12.72 1.31 29.46
C GLY A 5 -12.92 1.96 28.10
N TYR A 6 -14.13 2.44 27.81
CA TYR A 6 -14.41 3.22 26.60
C TYR A 6 -13.64 4.53 26.57
N LEU A 7 -13.62 5.27 27.69
CA LEU A 7 -12.89 6.52 27.84
C LEU A 7 -11.40 6.34 27.56
N TYR A 8 -10.74 5.33 28.14
CA TYR A 8 -9.32 5.08 27.87
C TYR A 8 -9.04 4.71 26.42
N ARG A 9 -9.88 3.88 25.80
CA ARG A 9 -9.72 3.57 24.37
C ARG A 9 -9.82 4.84 23.53
N TYR A 10 -10.86 5.63 23.76
CA TYR A 10 -11.06 6.89 23.05
C TYR A 10 -9.88 7.84 23.29
N PHE A 11 -9.39 7.98 24.53
CA PHE A 11 -8.26 8.82 24.88
C PHE A 11 -6.97 8.39 24.15
N CYS A 12 -6.65 7.09 24.14
CA CYS A 12 -5.50 6.57 23.42
C CYS A 12 -5.58 6.86 21.92
N TYR A 13 -6.73 6.61 21.29
CA TYR A 13 -6.92 6.82 19.85
C TYR A 13 -6.87 8.29 19.44
N THR A 14 -7.55 9.16 20.19
CA THR A 14 -7.63 10.58 19.83
C THR A 14 -6.30 11.29 20.06
N TYR A 15 -5.58 10.98 21.14
CA TYR A 15 -4.40 11.73 21.58
C TYR A 15 -3.04 11.05 21.32
N ASP A 16 -3.04 9.91 20.63
CA ASP A 16 -1.83 9.11 20.29
C ASP A 16 -1.00 8.66 21.47
N VAL A 17 -1.66 8.46 22.60
CA VAL A 17 -1.01 8.01 23.81
C VAL A 17 -1.19 6.51 23.92
N SER A 18 -0.08 5.79 24.14
CA SER A 18 -0.15 4.38 24.52
C SER A 18 -1.01 4.21 25.77
N SER A 19 -1.61 3.04 25.96
CA SER A 19 -2.38 2.74 27.18
C SER A 19 -1.59 3.07 28.45
N LYS A 20 -0.27 2.81 28.46
CA LYS A 20 0.63 3.14 29.56
C LYS A 20 0.73 4.65 29.81
N GLN A 21 0.83 5.46 28.76
CA GLN A 21 0.83 6.92 28.87
C GLN A 21 -0.55 7.45 29.30
N ALA A 22 -1.63 6.89 28.77
CA ALA A 22 -2.98 7.27 29.14
C ALA A 22 -3.23 7.10 30.66
N TYR A 23 -2.83 5.96 31.22
CA TYR A 23 -2.90 5.72 32.67
C TYR A 23 -1.95 6.60 33.49
N LYS A 24 -0.84 7.07 32.89
CA LYS A 24 0.08 8.02 33.53
C LYS A 24 -0.53 9.42 33.62
N TYR A 25 -1.20 9.88 32.56
CA TYR A 25 -1.85 11.19 32.52
C TYR A 25 -3.13 11.21 33.37
N LEU A 26 -3.96 10.18 33.21
CA LEU A 26 -5.22 10.01 33.92
C LEU A 26 -5.20 8.65 34.63
N PRO A 27 -4.83 8.57 35.92
CA PRO A 27 -4.80 7.31 36.65
C PRO A 27 -6.19 6.69 36.84
N LEU A 28 -6.29 5.36 36.80
CA LEU A 28 -7.56 4.62 36.84
C LEU A 28 -8.46 5.00 38.02
N LYS A 29 -7.88 5.09 39.23
CA LYS A 29 -8.63 5.46 40.45
C LYS A 29 -9.23 6.86 40.35
N TYR A 30 -8.51 7.79 39.72
CA TYR A 30 -8.96 9.17 39.52
C TYR A 30 -10.09 9.23 38.49
N VAL A 31 -9.94 8.55 37.35
CA VAL A 31 -11.01 8.50 36.33
C VAL A 31 -12.27 7.83 36.90
N ALA A 32 -12.12 6.73 37.64
CA ALA A 32 -13.24 6.04 38.27
C ALA A 32 -13.97 6.93 39.30
N SER A 33 -13.25 7.74 40.09
CA SER A 33 -13.90 8.65 41.06
C SER A 33 -14.69 9.78 40.41
N THR A 34 -14.44 10.07 39.13
CA THR A 34 -15.15 11.12 38.38
C THR A 34 -16.38 10.63 37.62
N PHE A 35 -16.70 9.33 37.73
CA PHE A 35 -17.80 8.71 36.98
C PHE A 35 -19.11 9.49 37.13
N ILE A 36 -19.56 9.77 38.36
CA ILE A 36 -20.86 10.45 38.59
C ILE A 36 -20.90 11.81 37.87
N SER A 37 -19.79 12.55 37.88
CA SER A 37 -19.69 13.89 37.30
C SER A 37 -19.66 13.91 35.77
N TYR A 38 -19.09 12.88 35.14
CA TYR A 38 -18.76 12.92 33.70
C TYR A 38 -19.37 11.78 32.86
N HIS A 39 -20.02 10.79 33.47
CA HIS A 39 -20.56 9.64 32.72
C HIS A 39 -21.70 9.99 31.75
N SER A 40 -22.36 11.12 31.95
CA SER A 40 -23.41 11.64 31.06
C SER A 40 -22.89 12.59 29.98
N LEU A 41 -21.62 12.99 30.03
CA LEU A 41 -21.01 13.83 29.00
C LEU A 41 -20.59 12.99 27.80
N ASP A 42 -20.45 13.66 26.65
CA ASP A 42 -19.71 13.07 25.54
C ASP A 42 -18.28 12.75 26.00
N VAL A 43 -17.76 11.60 25.55
CA VAL A 43 -16.48 11.09 26.05
C VAL A 43 -15.31 12.02 25.71
N SER A 44 -15.39 12.75 24.59
CA SER A 44 -14.37 13.75 24.23
C SER A 44 -14.35 14.90 25.25
N GLN A 45 -15.52 15.46 25.58
CA GLN A 45 -15.67 16.51 26.57
C GLN A 45 -15.27 16.05 27.97
N ALA A 46 -15.58 14.80 28.32
CA ALA A 46 -15.15 14.20 29.58
C ALA A 46 -13.61 14.14 29.66
N ILE A 47 -12.93 13.73 28.58
CA ILE A 47 -11.46 13.67 28.51
C ILE A 47 -10.85 15.08 28.58
N GLU A 48 -11.39 16.05 27.84
CA GLU A 48 -10.92 17.45 27.87
C GLU A 48 -10.97 18.03 29.30
N ARG A 49 -12.11 17.88 29.99
CA ARG A 49 -12.27 18.35 31.38
C ARG A 49 -11.32 17.64 32.35
N LEU A 50 -11.07 16.35 32.15
CA LEU A 50 -10.12 15.58 32.96
C LEU A 50 -8.67 16.03 32.75
N LEU A 51 -8.30 16.34 31.50
CA LEU A 51 -6.97 16.85 31.14
C LEU A 51 -6.77 18.28 31.65
N GLU A 52 -7.79 19.13 31.53
CA GLU A 52 -7.80 20.49 32.08
C GLU A 52 -7.64 20.48 33.61
N ALA A 53 -8.39 19.63 34.31
CA ALA A 53 -8.26 19.46 35.77
C ALA A 53 -6.85 19.00 36.19
N LYS A 54 -6.11 18.35 35.29
CA LYS A 54 -4.70 17.94 35.47
C LYS A 54 -3.69 18.93 34.90
N LYS A 55 -4.15 20.05 34.32
CA LYS A 55 -3.32 21.06 33.62
C LYS A 55 -2.47 20.45 32.50
N ILE A 56 -3.01 19.45 31.80
CA ILE A 56 -2.38 18.80 30.66
C ILE A 56 -2.99 19.40 29.39
N SER A 57 -2.17 20.04 28.56
CA SER A 57 -2.59 20.59 27.28
C SER A 57 -2.01 19.76 26.14
N PHE A 58 -2.85 19.40 25.19
CA PHE A 58 -2.44 19.00 23.85
C PHE A 58 -2.66 20.20 22.92
N LYS A 59 -1.91 20.33 21.82
CA LYS A 59 -2.16 21.43 20.87
C LYS A 59 -3.45 21.12 20.10
N GLU A 60 -4.43 22.03 20.12
CA GLU A 60 -5.69 21.87 19.37
C GLU A 60 -5.47 21.60 17.88
N GLU A 61 -4.42 22.19 17.30
CA GLU A 61 -3.99 21.94 15.92
C GLU A 61 -3.70 20.46 15.64
N ASP A 62 -3.09 19.74 16.59
CA ASP A 62 -2.72 18.33 16.42
C ASP A 62 -3.96 17.41 16.45
N ILE A 63 -4.96 17.74 17.30
CA ILE A 63 -6.22 17.00 17.43
C ILE A 63 -7.10 17.23 16.20
N LEU A 64 -7.25 18.48 15.75
CA LEU A 64 -8.04 18.84 14.57
C LEU A 64 -7.44 18.26 13.28
N ARG A 65 -6.12 18.37 13.11
CA ARG A 65 -5.41 17.74 11.98
C ARG A 65 -5.67 16.24 11.94
N ARG A 66 -5.64 15.56 13.08
CA ARG A 66 -5.88 14.13 13.16
C ARG A 66 -7.34 13.74 12.92
N GLY A 67 -8.29 14.52 13.43
CA GLY A 67 -9.70 14.36 13.10
C GLY A 67 -9.93 14.47 11.59
N VAL A 68 -9.28 15.43 10.93
CA VAL A 68 -9.28 15.56 9.47
C VAL A 68 -8.61 14.38 8.78
N ASP A 69 -7.49 13.87 9.29
CA ASP A 69 -6.79 12.71 8.70
C ASP A 69 -7.62 11.41 8.84
N ILE A 70 -8.27 11.18 9.98
CA ILE A 70 -9.21 10.07 10.19
C ILE A 70 -10.42 10.22 9.27
N LEU A 71 -11.00 11.43 9.18
CA LEU A 71 -12.12 11.69 8.28
C LEU A 71 -11.71 11.58 6.82
N ARG A 72 -10.45 11.88 6.44
CA ARG A 72 -9.89 11.63 5.11
C ARG A 72 -9.72 10.14 4.86
N VAL A 73 -9.27 9.35 5.83
CA VAL A 73 -9.21 7.89 5.70
C VAL A 73 -10.61 7.28 5.58
N ILE A 74 -11.60 7.79 6.32
CA ILE A 74 -13.00 7.31 6.28
C ILE A 74 -13.73 7.80 5.02
N ARG A 75 -13.48 9.03 4.56
CA ARG A 75 -14.13 9.61 3.35
C ARG A 75 -13.42 9.27 2.04
N ASN A 76 -12.11 9.03 2.06
CA ASN A 76 -11.28 8.76 0.88
C ASN A 76 -10.55 7.42 0.99
N VAL A 77 -11.27 6.31 1.21
CA VAL A 77 -10.83 5.12 0.46
C VAL A 77 -11.42 5.30 -0.94
N ASP A 78 -10.75 6.12 -1.74
CA ASP A 78 -11.06 6.26 -3.15
C ASP A 78 -10.86 4.88 -3.79
N ASP A 79 -11.95 4.24 -4.19
CA ASP A 79 -11.92 2.99 -4.94
C ASP A 79 -10.99 3.19 -6.14
N PRO A 80 -9.83 2.49 -6.20
CA PRO A 80 -8.81 2.78 -7.20
C PRO A 80 -9.31 2.49 -8.63
N TYR A 81 -10.40 1.74 -8.77
CA TYR A 81 -11.09 1.47 -10.04
C TYR A 81 -12.11 2.54 -10.45
N GLN A 82 -12.48 3.46 -9.54
CA GLN A 82 -13.34 4.60 -9.86
C GLN A 82 -12.53 5.89 -10.01
N LYS A 83 -11.53 6.07 -9.15
CA LYS A 83 -10.63 7.21 -9.20
C LYS A 83 -9.19 6.70 -9.21
N PHE A 84 -8.59 6.78 -10.39
CA PHE A 84 -7.23 6.30 -10.59
C PHE A 84 -6.26 7.06 -9.68
N PRO A 85 -5.56 6.39 -8.75
CA PRO A 85 -4.66 7.06 -7.83
C PRO A 85 -3.34 7.38 -8.52
N VAL A 86 -2.77 8.54 -8.20
CA VAL A 86 -1.51 9.04 -8.77
C VAL A 86 -0.53 9.29 -7.63
N PHE A 87 0.69 8.79 -7.77
CA PHE A 87 1.74 8.92 -6.74
C PHE A 87 3.00 9.48 -7.36
N GLY A 88 3.76 10.28 -6.62
CA GLY A 88 5.04 10.75 -7.14
C GLY A 88 5.94 11.31 -6.06
N ASN A 89 7.22 11.35 -6.39
CA ASN A 89 8.27 12.04 -5.63
C ASN A 89 9.03 12.98 -6.56
N GLU A 90 10.24 13.41 -6.20
CA GLU A 90 11.04 14.33 -7.02
C GLU A 90 11.39 13.74 -8.39
N ARG A 91 11.62 12.43 -8.50
CA ARG A 91 12.09 11.77 -9.72
C ARG A 91 11.03 10.96 -10.44
N PHE A 92 10.19 10.24 -9.72
CA PHE A 92 9.25 9.29 -10.29
C PHE A 92 7.79 9.76 -10.16
N LEU A 93 6.97 9.38 -11.13
CA LEU A 93 5.52 9.53 -11.13
C LEU A 93 4.86 8.21 -11.55
N LEU A 94 3.99 7.70 -10.71
CA LEU A 94 3.08 6.60 -11.01
C LEU A 94 1.76 7.20 -11.49
N ARG A 95 1.44 7.01 -12.76
CA ARG A 95 0.20 7.50 -13.38
C ARG A 95 -0.48 6.41 -14.22
N LYS A 96 -1.69 6.69 -14.67
CA LYS A 96 -2.39 5.83 -15.63
C LYS A 96 -1.56 5.69 -16.92
N ILE A 97 -1.57 4.50 -17.50
CA ILE A 97 -0.97 4.21 -18.80
C ILE A 97 -1.80 4.88 -19.89
N GLU A 98 -1.13 5.48 -20.87
CA GLU A 98 -1.73 6.09 -22.04
C GLU A 98 -1.22 5.41 -23.31
N GLU A 99 -1.99 5.47 -24.41
CA GLU A 99 -1.58 4.84 -25.68
C GLU A 99 -0.24 5.41 -26.20
N SER A 100 0.07 6.68 -25.89
CA SER A 100 1.34 7.32 -26.23
C SER A 100 2.56 6.66 -25.57
N ASP A 101 2.36 5.92 -24.47
CA ASP A 101 3.43 5.22 -23.75
C ASP A 101 3.91 3.97 -24.50
N ALA A 102 3.20 3.52 -25.55
CA ALA A 102 3.47 2.25 -26.23
C ALA A 102 4.92 2.09 -26.72
N LYS A 103 5.59 3.18 -27.12
CA LYS A 103 7.00 3.11 -27.57
C LYS A 103 7.97 2.84 -26.43
N ASP A 104 7.73 3.45 -25.27
CA ASP A 104 8.58 3.27 -24.09
C ASP A 104 8.29 1.92 -23.43
N LEU A 105 7.01 1.54 -23.35
CA LEU A 105 6.58 0.22 -22.90
C LEU A 105 7.16 -0.89 -23.77
N LEU A 106 7.21 -0.72 -25.09
CA LEU A 106 7.86 -1.71 -25.95
C LEU A 106 9.34 -1.88 -25.59
N GLN A 107 10.06 -0.81 -25.28
CA GLN A 107 11.47 -0.91 -24.87
C GLN A 107 11.66 -1.68 -23.56
N ILE A 108 10.68 -1.62 -22.65
CA ILE A 108 10.68 -2.38 -21.40
C ILE A 108 10.41 -3.86 -21.68
N TYR A 109 9.31 -4.15 -22.37
CA TYR A 109 8.86 -5.53 -22.60
C TYR A 109 9.61 -6.25 -23.74
N SER A 110 10.47 -5.57 -24.49
CA SER A 110 11.42 -6.17 -25.41
C SER A 110 12.84 -6.30 -24.83
N ASP A 111 13.07 -5.84 -23.60
CA ASP A 111 14.39 -5.92 -22.97
C ASP A 111 14.65 -7.34 -22.47
N GLU A 112 15.45 -8.09 -23.22
CA GLU A 112 15.82 -9.48 -22.89
C GLU A 112 16.45 -9.63 -21.50
N LYS A 113 17.05 -8.57 -20.95
CA LYS A 113 17.61 -8.59 -19.59
C LYS A 113 16.56 -8.43 -18.50
N SER A 114 15.43 -7.79 -18.82
CA SER A 114 14.33 -7.59 -17.88
C SER A 114 13.34 -8.74 -17.88
N VAL A 115 13.12 -9.39 -19.03
CA VAL A 115 12.13 -10.49 -19.19
C VAL A 115 12.24 -11.58 -18.10
N PRO A 116 13.43 -12.05 -17.69
CA PRO A 116 13.56 -13.03 -16.60
C PRO A 116 12.98 -12.58 -15.25
N PHE A 117 12.85 -11.26 -15.03
CA PHE A 117 12.36 -10.65 -13.80
C PHE A 117 10.92 -10.14 -13.89
N PHE A 118 10.21 -10.44 -14.98
CA PHE A 118 8.77 -10.20 -15.09
C PHE A 118 7.99 -11.40 -14.57
N ASN A 119 7.08 -11.16 -13.63
CA ASN A 119 6.31 -12.22 -13.00
C ASN A 119 5.19 -12.71 -13.93
N SER A 120 5.42 -13.86 -14.60
CA SER A 120 4.47 -14.53 -15.48
C SER A 120 3.61 -15.61 -14.80
N ASP A 121 3.73 -15.79 -13.48
CA ASP A 121 2.94 -16.77 -12.74
C ASP A 121 1.44 -16.51 -12.94
N ASN A 122 0.66 -17.57 -13.19
CA ASN A 122 -0.79 -17.52 -13.36
C ASN A 122 -1.28 -16.56 -14.47
N CYS A 123 -0.45 -16.28 -15.49
CA CYS A 123 -0.75 -15.34 -16.57
C CYS A 123 -1.22 -16.00 -17.88
N ASN A 124 -1.85 -17.17 -17.81
CA ASN A 124 -2.44 -17.89 -18.96
C ASN A 124 -1.49 -18.07 -20.16
N GLY A 125 -0.18 -18.20 -19.91
CA GLY A 125 0.84 -18.41 -20.93
C GLY A 125 1.46 -17.14 -21.52
N ASP A 126 1.12 -15.94 -21.05
CA ASP A 126 1.86 -14.73 -21.40
C ASP A 126 3.24 -14.74 -20.71
N ASN A 127 4.28 -14.49 -21.49
CA ASN A 127 5.67 -14.44 -21.04
C ASN A 127 6.19 -13.00 -20.89
N PHE A 128 5.33 -11.99 -21.12
CA PHE A 128 5.67 -10.57 -21.03
C PHE A 128 6.86 -10.18 -21.92
N HIS A 129 7.02 -10.84 -23.07
CA HIS A 129 8.00 -10.47 -24.08
C HIS A 129 7.31 -10.04 -25.38
N TYR A 130 7.35 -8.74 -25.66
CA TYR A 130 6.70 -8.14 -26.81
C TYR A 130 7.72 -7.49 -27.75
N SER A 131 7.63 -7.76 -29.05
CA SER A 131 8.62 -7.30 -30.04
C SER A 131 8.05 -6.31 -31.07
N THR A 132 6.75 -5.98 -31.00
CA THR A 132 6.12 -5.06 -31.95
C THR A 132 5.23 -4.03 -31.27
N ILE A 133 5.20 -2.80 -31.81
CA ILE A 133 4.31 -1.73 -31.33
C ILE A 133 2.84 -2.15 -31.42
N LYS A 134 2.46 -2.88 -32.47
CA LYS A 134 1.09 -3.38 -32.63
C LYS A 134 0.69 -4.25 -31.43
N ARG A 135 1.52 -5.23 -31.07
CA ARG A 135 1.27 -6.09 -29.92
C ARG A 135 1.22 -5.29 -28.62
N MET A 136 2.11 -4.32 -28.46
CA MET A 136 2.13 -3.48 -27.25
C MET A 136 0.83 -2.68 -27.10
N LYS A 137 0.28 -2.13 -28.19
CA LYS A 137 -1.02 -1.43 -28.16
C LYS A 137 -2.17 -2.36 -27.78
N GLU A 138 -2.22 -3.57 -28.34
CA GLU A 138 -3.23 -4.58 -27.97
C GLU A 138 -3.17 -4.92 -26.48
N VAL A 139 -1.97 -4.95 -25.90
CA VAL A 139 -1.76 -5.21 -24.47
C VAL A 139 -2.19 -4.00 -23.61
N ILE A 140 -1.94 -2.77 -24.06
CA ILE A 140 -2.45 -1.55 -23.40
C ILE A 140 -3.99 -1.55 -23.38
N ASP A 141 -4.63 -1.88 -24.51
CA ASP A 141 -6.08 -2.01 -24.59
C ASP A 141 -6.62 -3.08 -23.62
N PHE A 142 -5.92 -4.21 -23.51
CA PHE A 142 -6.23 -5.25 -22.54
C PHE A 142 -6.10 -4.77 -21.10
N TRP A 143 -5.06 -4.00 -20.76
CA TRP A 143 -4.90 -3.45 -19.41
C TRP A 143 -5.99 -2.42 -19.07
N GLU A 144 -6.41 -1.60 -20.03
CA GLU A 144 -7.54 -0.68 -19.87
C GLU A 144 -8.84 -1.45 -19.64
N TYR A 145 -9.08 -2.53 -20.40
CA TYR A 145 -10.19 -3.44 -20.16
C TYR A 145 -10.14 -4.04 -18.74
N CYS A 146 -8.97 -4.51 -18.29
CA CYS A 146 -8.79 -5.05 -16.94
C CYS A 146 -9.08 -4.04 -15.85
N TYR A 147 -8.67 -2.78 -16.04
CA TYR A 147 -8.98 -1.69 -15.12
C TYR A 147 -10.50 -1.46 -15.00
N HIS A 148 -11.19 -1.33 -16.15
CA HIS A 148 -12.64 -1.11 -16.17
C HIS A 148 -13.45 -2.27 -15.59
N ASN A 149 -12.94 -3.50 -15.72
CA ASN A 149 -13.55 -4.70 -15.14
C ASN A 149 -13.02 -5.03 -13.74
N ARG A 150 -12.28 -4.11 -13.12
CA ARG A 150 -11.79 -4.22 -11.74
C ARG A 150 -10.88 -5.43 -11.48
N HIS A 151 -10.18 -5.91 -12.51
CA HIS A 151 -9.25 -7.04 -12.38
C HIS A 151 -7.95 -6.62 -11.70
N PHE A 152 -7.36 -5.51 -12.13
CA PHE A 152 -6.18 -4.92 -11.50
C PHE A 152 -6.02 -3.45 -11.89
N VAL A 153 -5.20 -2.73 -11.14
CA VAL A 153 -4.75 -1.38 -11.48
C VAL A 153 -3.29 -1.46 -11.90
N ARG A 154 -2.97 -0.92 -13.09
CA ARG A 154 -1.60 -0.88 -13.61
C ARG A 154 -1.17 0.58 -13.85
N TRP A 155 -0.08 0.98 -13.20
CA TRP A 155 0.54 2.29 -13.35
C TRP A 155 1.71 2.21 -14.33
N ALA A 156 1.86 3.24 -15.15
CA ALA A 156 3.12 3.55 -15.82
C ALA A 156 4.04 4.25 -14.81
N ILE A 157 5.33 3.87 -14.82
CA ILE A 157 6.36 4.52 -14.01
C ILE A 157 7.10 5.50 -14.92
N LEU A 158 6.85 6.79 -14.75
CA LEU A 158 7.53 7.87 -15.48
C LEU A 158 8.77 8.33 -14.68
N ASP A 159 9.94 8.35 -15.32
CA ASP A 159 11.11 9.09 -14.83
C ASP A 159 11.03 10.53 -15.36
N LYS A 160 10.87 11.50 -14.44
CA LYS A 160 10.72 12.92 -14.75
C LYS A 160 12.00 13.54 -15.30
N SER A 161 13.16 12.93 -15.08
CA SER A 161 14.45 13.48 -15.53
C SER A 161 14.62 13.42 -17.04
N ASN A 162 14.06 12.39 -17.69
CA ASN A 162 14.12 12.18 -19.13
C ASN A 162 12.73 12.09 -19.80
N ASN A 163 11.67 12.21 -19.00
CA ASN A 163 10.28 12.14 -19.43
C ASN A 163 9.96 10.85 -20.21
N SER A 164 10.44 9.71 -19.70
CA SER A 164 10.25 8.40 -20.31
C SER A 164 9.60 7.41 -19.35
N ILE A 165 8.80 6.48 -19.88
CA ILE A 165 8.27 5.36 -19.10
C ILE A 165 9.34 4.29 -18.95
N ILE A 166 9.64 3.95 -17.70
CA ILE A 166 10.77 3.07 -17.35
C ILE A 166 10.32 1.73 -16.75
N GLY A 167 9.02 1.58 -16.54
CA GLY A 167 8.42 0.35 -16.07
C GLY A 167 6.92 0.45 -15.82
N THR A 168 6.35 -0.61 -15.25
CA THR A 168 4.98 -0.63 -14.76
C THR A 168 4.89 -1.22 -13.35
N ILE A 169 3.86 -0.83 -12.61
CA ILE A 169 3.42 -1.53 -11.40
C ILE A 169 2.01 -2.02 -11.63
N GLU A 170 1.70 -3.27 -11.30
CA GLU A 170 0.34 -3.81 -11.23
C GLU A 170 0.00 -4.15 -9.78
N GLN A 171 -1.20 -3.79 -9.32
CA GLN A 171 -1.73 -4.23 -8.03
C GLN A 171 -3.21 -4.60 -8.09
N PHE A 172 -3.58 -5.62 -7.31
CA PHE A 172 -4.98 -5.99 -7.07
C PHE A 172 -5.16 -6.70 -5.73
N HIS A 173 -6.39 -6.71 -5.22
CA HIS A 173 -6.76 -7.51 -4.06
C HIS A 173 -6.91 -8.98 -4.46
N ARG A 174 -6.24 -9.87 -3.74
CA ARG A 174 -6.31 -11.32 -3.91
C ARG A 174 -7.01 -11.96 -2.73
N ASP A 175 -8.12 -12.64 -3.03
CA ASP A 175 -8.77 -13.63 -2.18
C ASP A 175 -8.43 -15.05 -2.66
N SER A 176 -8.01 -15.92 -1.76
CA SER A 176 -7.65 -17.32 -2.07
C SER A 176 -7.71 -18.22 -0.83
N ASN A 177 -7.64 -19.52 -1.04
CA ASN A 177 -7.63 -20.52 0.03
C ASN A 177 -6.22 -20.88 0.53
N ASP A 178 -5.17 -20.28 -0.05
CA ASP A 178 -3.78 -20.51 0.36
C ASP A 178 -3.28 -19.49 1.41
N TYR A 179 -1.97 -19.54 1.70
CA TYR A 179 -1.36 -18.63 2.67
C TYR A 179 -1.47 -17.14 2.26
N PHE A 180 -1.37 -16.84 0.97
CA PHE A 180 -1.40 -15.48 0.43
C PHE A 180 -2.84 -15.01 0.17
N ASN A 181 -3.76 -15.31 1.09
CA ASN A 181 -5.11 -14.76 1.12
C ASN A 181 -5.16 -13.33 1.70
N ASN A 182 -6.22 -12.58 1.37
CA ASN A 182 -6.51 -11.23 1.86
C ASN A 182 -5.29 -10.30 1.74
N CYS A 183 -4.71 -10.25 0.54
CA CYS A 183 -3.50 -9.48 0.27
C CYS A 183 -3.61 -8.64 -1.00
N SER A 184 -2.83 -7.56 -1.06
CA SER A 184 -2.55 -6.87 -2.31
C SER A 184 -1.41 -7.58 -3.01
N LEU A 185 -1.67 -8.22 -4.15
CA LEU A 185 -0.61 -8.78 -4.99
C LEU A 185 -0.03 -7.64 -5.84
N LEU A 186 1.28 -7.44 -5.74
CA LEU A 186 2.05 -6.39 -6.42
C LEU A 186 3.00 -7.04 -7.43
N ARG A 187 3.01 -6.51 -8.66
CA ARG A 187 4.02 -6.84 -9.67
C ARG A 187 4.73 -5.58 -10.11
N LEU A 188 6.04 -5.69 -10.26
CA LEU A 188 6.93 -4.60 -10.67
C LEU A 188 7.72 -5.07 -11.89
N ASP A 189 7.52 -4.38 -13.00
CA ASP A 189 8.23 -4.62 -14.25
C ASP A 189 9.07 -3.38 -14.55
N LEU A 190 10.38 -3.50 -14.66
CA LEU A 190 11.30 -2.39 -14.94
C LEU A 190 12.20 -2.70 -16.13
N ARG A 191 12.61 -1.66 -16.84
CA ARG A 191 13.71 -1.74 -17.81
C ARG A 191 15.03 -2.05 -17.08
N SER A 192 15.93 -2.80 -17.69
CA SER A 192 17.07 -3.38 -16.98
C SER A 192 18.06 -2.34 -16.43
N ASP A 193 18.15 -1.16 -17.05
CA ASP A 193 18.94 -0.03 -16.56
C ASP A 193 18.33 0.66 -15.32
N TYR A 194 17.07 0.37 -15.00
CA TYR A 194 16.36 0.83 -13.82
C TYR A 194 16.21 -0.23 -12.72
N GLU A 195 16.64 -1.46 -12.95
CA GLU A 195 16.72 -2.52 -11.94
C GLU A 195 17.91 -2.25 -11.00
N LYS A 196 17.75 -1.21 -10.18
CA LYS A 196 18.72 -0.72 -9.20
C LYS A 196 18.03 -0.52 -7.86
N LYS A 197 18.69 -0.94 -6.79
CA LYS A 197 18.15 -0.92 -5.43
C LYS A 197 17.52 0.43 -5.08
N GLU A 198 18.24 1.54 -5.34
CA GLU A 198 17.79 2.88 -5.01
C GLU A 198 16.52 3.31 -5.78
N TYR A 199 16.37 2.86 -7.02
CA TYR A 199 15.21 3.17 -7.85
C TYR A 199 14.01 2.33 -7.41
N ILE A 200 14.21 1.02 -7.25
CA ILE A 200 13.17 0.09 -6.78
C ILE A 200 12.64 0.56 -5.42
N TYR A 201 13.54 0.88 -4.47
CA TYR A 201 13.18 1.40 -3.16
C TYR A 201 12.35 2.69 -3.26
N SER A 202 12.82 3.65 -4.06
CA SER A 202 12.15 4.94 -4.26
C SER A 202 10.77 4.79 -4.88
N ILE A 203 10.63 3.91 -5.87
CA ILE A 203 9.38 3.61 -6.58
C ILE A 203 8.38 2.92 -5.64
N LEU A 204 8.78 1.82 -4.97
CA LEU A 204 7.87 1.05 -4.11
C LEU A 204 7.39 1.86 -2.90
N LYS A 205 8.24 2.75 -2.36
CA LYS A 205 7.88 3.65 -1.27
C LYS A 205 6.76 4.63 -1.61
N LEU A 206 6.50 4.89 -2.90
CA LEU A 206 5.37 5.71 -3.35
C LEU A 206 4.03 5.03 -3.10
N ILE A 207 3.95 3.72 -3.31
CA ILE A 207 2.67 2.99 -3.36
C ILE A 207 2.37 2.19 -2.09
N ILE A 208 3.39 1.59 -1.47
CA ILE A 208 3.25 0.73 -0.27
C ILE A 208 2.39 1.35 0.83
N PRO A 209 2.57 2.64 1.22
CA PRO A 209 1.80 3.23 2.32
C PRO A 209 0.28 3.26 2.05
N SER A 210 -0.12 3.33 0.77
CA SER A 210 -1.52 3.43 0.37
C SER A 210 -2.13 2.07 0.00
N SER A 211 -1.32 1.08 -0.40
CA SER A 211 -1.80 -0.22 -0.91
C SER A 211 -2.75 -0.93 0.06
N PHE A 212 -2.45 -0.96 1.37
CA PHE A 212 -3.33 -1.59 2.37
C PHE A 212 -4.75 -0.98 2.39
N ALA A 213 -4.84 0.35 2.24
CA ALA A 213 -6.11 1.05 2.23
C ALA A 213 -6.83 0.88 0.88
N LEU A 214 -6.11 1.06 -0.23
CA LEU A 214 -6.67 0.98 -1.60
C LEU A 214 -7.23 -0.40 -1.93
N PHE A 215 -6.59 -1.45 -1.42
CA PHE A 215 -6.97 -2.83 -1.68
C PHE A 215 -7.57 -3.53 -0.47
N HIS A 216 -7.91 -2.81 0.60
CA HIS A 216 -8.59 -3.37 1.78
C HIS A 216 -7.96 -4.67 2.31
N CYS A 217 -6.64 -4.70 2.45
CA CYS A 217 -5.90 -5.90 2.81
C CYS A 217 -4.93 -5.66 3.97
N ASP A 218 -4.44 -6.74 4.57
CA ASP A 218 -3.49 -6.68 5.70
C ASP A 218 -2.05 -7.02 5.28
N LYS A 219 -1.87 -7.46 4.03
CA LYS A 219 -0.59 -7.89 3.47
C LYS A 219 -0.38 -7.32 2.08
N ILE A 220 0.85 -6.96 1.76
CA ILE A 220 1.32 -6.70 0.41
C ILE A 220 2.25 -7.84 0.04
N VAL A 221 2.02 -8.48 -1.10
CA VAL A 221 2.77 -9.65 -1.56
C VAL A 221 3.36 -9.32 -2.93
N THR A 222 4.65 -9.58 -3.13
CA THR A 222 5.32 -9.41 -4.42
C THR A 222 6.24 -10.59 -4.71
N LYS A 223 6.56 -10.80 -5.99
CA LYS A 223 7.56 -11.76 -6.42
C LYS A 223 8.95 -11.17 -6.22
N SER A 224 9.87 -11.98 -5.70
CA SER A 224 11.30 -11.79 -5.68
C SER A 224 11.96 -12.89 -6.50
N PHE A 225 13.09 -12.59 -7.12
CA PHE A 225 13.86 -13.52 -7.93
C PHE A 225 15.23 -13.69 -7.28
N GLU A 226 15.66 -14.94 -7.08
CA GLU A 226 16.91 -15.25 -6.35
C GLU A 226 18.15 -14.63 -7.02
N ASP A 227 18.11 -14.44 -8.34
CA ASP A 227 19.20 -13.85 -9.11
C ASP A 227 19.13 -12.30 -9.23
N ASP A 228 18.12 -11.65 -8.62
CA ASP A 228 17.93 -10.20 -8.64
C ASP A 228 18.31 -9.54 -7.31
N ILE A 229 19.62 -9.45 -7.08
CA ILE A 229 20.20 -8.92 -5.83
C ILE A 229 19.78 -7.46 -5.58
N GLU A 230 19.62 -6.65 -6.62
CA GLU A 230 19.24 -5.24 -6.51
C GLU A 230 17.81 -5.12 -5.94
N ARG A 231 16.87 -5.88 -6.51
CA ARG A 231 15.49 -5.95 -6.03
C ARG A 231 15.39 -6.55 -4.65
N GLU A 232 16.08 -7.67 -4.37
CA GLU A 232 16.08 -8.29 -3.05
C GLU A 232 16.52 -7.32 -1.95
N ASN A 233 17.60 -6.58 -2.19
CA ASN A 233 18.09 -5.59 -1.24
C ASN A 233 17.11 -4.44 -1.02
N ALA A 234 16.40 -3.98 -2.06
CA ALA A 234 15.39 -2.94 -1.94
C ALA A 234 14.17 -3.43 -1.13
N LEU A 235 13.70 -4.64 -1.41
CA LEU A 235 12.59 -5.29 -0.71
C LEU A 235 12.93 -5.50 0.77
N TYR A 236 14.14 -5.99 1.07
CA TYR A 236 14.62 -6.14 2.44
C TYR A 236 14.63 -4.81 3.21
N GLU A 237 15.11 -3.72 2.60
CA GLU A 237 15.14 -2.39 3.22
C GLU A 237 13.73 -1.82 3.47
N LEU A 238 12.75 -2.21 2.66
CA LEU A 238 11.33 -1.89 2.86
C LEU A 238 10.66 -2.78 3.93
N GLY A 239 11.38 -3.74 4.52
CA GLY A 239 10.87 -4.67 5.50
C GLY A 239 10.03 -5.81 4.92
N ILE A 240 10.04 -5.98 3.59
CA ILE A 240 9.39 -7.09 2.89
C ILE A 240 10.26 -8.34 3.07
N LYS A 241 9.65 -9.45 3.51
CA LYS A 241 10.36 -10.66 3.93
C LYS A 241 9.79 -11.91 3.30
N ASN A 242 10.62 -12.94 3.15
CA ASN A 242 10.17 -14.25 2.67
C ASN A 242 9.50 -15.03 3.82
N PRO A 243 8.21 -15.37 3.73
CA PRO A 243 7.52 -16.18 4.73
C PRO A 243 7.79 -17.68 4.60
N ASN A 244 8.59 -18.11 3.60
CA ASN A 244 8.82 -19.50 3.19
C ASN A 244 7.50 -20.22 2.87
N LYS A 245 6.68 -19.58 2.04
CA LYS A 245 5.36 -20.08 1.61
C LYS A 245 5.25 -20.04 0.09
N GLU A 246 4.40 -20.93 -0.43
CA GLU A 246 4.12 -21.06 -1.85
C GLU A 246 2.81 -20.33 -2.17
N LEU A 247 2.75 -19.68 -3.33
CA LEU A 247 1.50 -19.19 -3.90
C LEU A 247 0.88 -20.29 -4.76
N ILE A 248 -0.41 -20.53 -4.59
CA ILE A 248 -1.16 -21.52 -5.37
C ILE A 248 -1.89 -20.81 -6.51
N GLY A 249 -1.58 -21.21 -7.74
CA GLY A 249 -2.21 -20.74 -8.97
C GLY A 249 -3.64 -21.23 -9.13
N ASN A 250 -4.35 -20.68 -10.12
CA ASN A 250 -5.75 -21.06 -10.36
C ASN A 250 -5.90 -22.53 -10.79
N GLY A 251 -4.88 -23.12 -11.41
CA GLY A 251 -4.82 -24.53 -11.80
C GLY A 251 -4.21 -25.45 -10.72
N GLY A 252 -3.85 -24.90 -9.54
CA GLY A 252 -3.19 -25.64 -8.46
C GLY A 252 -1.66 -25.68 -8.56
N GLU A 253 -1.07 -25.00 -9.53
CA GLU A 253 0.38 -24.83 -9.66
C GLU A 253 0.95 -24.14 -8.42
N LYS A 254 2.17 -24.53 -8.04
CA LYS A 254 2.88 -23.97 -6.88
C LYS A 254 3.98 -23.05 -7.35
N TYR A 255 3.95 -21.81 -6.89
CA TYR A 255 4.93 -20.80 -7.22
C TYR A 255 5.71 -20.37 -5.96
N LEU A 256 7.04 -20.37 -6.06
CA LEU A 256 7.96 -19.93 -5.01
C LEU A 256 8.41 -18.48 -5.23
N GLY A 257 9.21 -17.94 -4.31
CA GLY A 257 9.80 -16.60 -4.43
C GLY A 257 8.85 -15.46 -4.10
N TYR A 258 7.71 -15.72 -3.44
CA TYR A 258 6.83 -14.66 -2.95
C TYR A 258 7.27 -14.16 -1.59
N VAL A 259 7.36 -12.85 -1.46
CA VAL A 259 7.74 -12.14 -0.24
C VAL A 259 6.60 -11.20 0.18
N GLU A 260 6.50 -10.90 1.48
CA GLU A 260 5.39 -10.14 2.03
C GLU A 260 5.81 -9.02 2.98
N LEU A 261 4.98 -7.98 3.02
CA LEU A 261 4.93 -6.99 4.08
C LEU A 261 3.56 -7.07 4.75
N VAL A 262 3.55 -7.23 6.07
CA VAL A 262 2.35 -7.25 6.89
C VAL A 262 2.19 -5.89 7.56
N LYS A 263 0.94 -5.43 7.66
CA LYS A 263 0.56 -4.15 8.27
C LYS A 263 0.96 -4.00 9.73
#